data_AF-A0A5K0YL27-F1
#
_entry.id   AF-A0A5K0YL27-F1
#
_cell.length_a   1.000
_cell.length_b   1.000
_cell.length_c   1.000
_cell.angle_alpha   90.00
_cell.angle_beta   90.00
_cell.angle_gamma   90.00
#
_symmetry.space_group_name_H-M   'P 1'
#
loop_
_entity.id
_entity.type
_entity.pdbx_description
1 polymer ?
#
loop_
_entity_poly.entity_id
_entity_poly.type
_entity_poly.pdbx_seq_one_letter_code
_entity_poly.pdbx_strand_id
1 'polypeptide(L)'
;RSTADNFLLWESQFLPLLYSYDLLGFIDDSKSCPNQYITNSDKKSQSINLEYVTWMKQDQLLLSSIISSLSEMILAQVLGLKTSYE
;
A
#
# COMPACT_ATOMS: atom_id res chain seq x y z
N ARG A 1 -16.11 -15.15 20.66
CA ARG A 1 -15.22 -14.07 21.14
C ARG A 1 -15.03 -13.15 19.96
N SER A 2 -15.61 -11.97 20.02
CA SER A 2 -16.14 -11.25 18.87
C SER A 2 -15.03 -10.62 18.02
N THR A 3 -15.22 -10.68 16.71
CA THR A 3 -14.39 -10.06 15.66
C THR A 3 -14.07 -8.58 15.92
N ALA A 4 -14.86 -7.89 16.75
CA ALA A 4 -14.67 -6.51 17.18
C ALA A 4 -13.41 -6.28 18.05
N ASP A 5 -13.03 -7.24 18.90
CA ASP A 5 -11.84 -7.08 19.76
C ASP A 5 -10.54 -7.12 18.94
N ASN A 6 -10.53 -7.90 17.84
CA ASN A 6 -9.42 -7.92 16.88
C ASN A 6 -9.39 -6.68 15.99
N PHE A 7 -10.55 -6.12 15.64
CA PHE A 7 -10.63 -4.90 14.84
C PHE A 7 -10.07 -3.69 15.59
N LEU A 8 -10.44 -3.51 16.86
CA LEU A 8 -9.92 -2.42 17.70
C LEU A 8 -8.41 -2.55 17.97
N LEU A 9 -7.94 -3.79 18.16
CA LEU A 9 -6.51 -4.05 18.33
C LEU A 9 -5.74 -3.76 17.04
N TRP A 10 -6.25 -4.20 15.89
CA TRP A 10 -5.70 -3.91 14.57
C TRP A 10 -5.68 -2.41 14.29
N GLU A 11 -6.79 -1.70 14.52
CA GLU A 11 -6.87 -0.23 14.40
C GLU A 11 -5.78 0.44 15.25
N SER A 12 -5.69 0.11 16.54
CA SER A 12 -4.79 0.78 17.47
C SER A 12 -3.30 0.64 17.12
N GLN A 13 -2.92 -0.44 16.43
CA GLN A 13 -1.53 -0.71 16.05
C GLN A 13 -1.24 -0.26 14.61
N PHE A 14 -2.20 -0.37 13.69
CA PHE A 14 -2.00 -0.05 12.28
C PHE A 14 -2.29 1.41 11.93
N LEU A 15 -3.33 2.05 12.49
CA LEU A 15 -3.63 3.45 12.17
C LEU A 15 -2.44 4.38 12.43
N PRO A 16 -1.71 4.30 13.55
CA PRO A 16 -0.54 5.15 13.78
C PRO A 16 0.56 4.93 12.74
N LEU A 17 0.78 3.68 12.30
CA LEU A 17 1.73 3.36 11.24
C LEU A 17 1.28 3.95 9.91
N LEU A 18 0.02 3.75 9.54
CA LEU A 18 -0.58 4.29 8.31
C LEU A 18 -0.51 5.82 8.25
N TYR A 19 -0.77 6.50 9.37
CA TYR A 19 -0.58 7.95 9.51
C TYR A 19 0.88 8.35 9.35
N SER A 20 1.81 7.65 10.01
CA SER A 20 3.23 8.03 10.02
C SER A 20 3.92 7.95 8.66
N TYR A 21 3.43 7.08 7.78
CA TYR A 21 3.97 6.87 6.43
C TYR A 21 3.12 7.52 5.32
N ASP A 22 2.09 8.30 5.67
CA ASP A 22 1.16 8.92 4.72
C ASP A 22 0.50 7.89 3.78
N LEU A 23 0.14 6.73 4.34
CA LEU A 23 -0.38 5.55 3.62
C LEU A 23 -1.91 5.46 3.66
N LEU A 24 -2.59 6.30 4.45
CA LEU A 24 -4.05 6.35 4.51
C LEU A 24 -4.68 6.58 3.14
N GLY A 25 -3.98 7.33 2.28
CA GLY A 25 -4.44 7.59 0.92
C GLY A 25 -4.62 6.33 0.05
N PHE A 26 -3.98 5.22 0.40
CA PHE A 26 -4.12 3.93 -0.29
C PHE A 26 -5.34 3.14 0.21
N ILE A 27 -5.88 3.47 1.39
CA ILE A 27 -7.02 2.79 2.01
C ILE A 27 -8.34 3.50 1.69
N ASP A 28 -8.32 4.83 1.59
CA ASP A 28 -9.49 5.66 1.27
C ASP A 28 -9.60 5.99 -0.24
N ASP A 29 -8.80 5.34 -1.08
CA ASP A 29 -8.66 5.56 -2.53
C ASP A 29 -8.27 6.99 -2.95
N SER A 30 -7.89 7.88 -2.01
CA SER A 30 -7.48 9.25 -2.34
C SER A 30 -6.12 9.33 -3.06
N LYS A 31 -5.28 8.28 -2.98
CA LYS A 31 -4.02 8.12 -3.72
C LYS A 31 -4.12 7.02 -4.77
N SER A 32 -4.83 7.30 -5.86
CA SER A 32 -4.89 6.41 -7.01
C SER A 32 -3.51 6.21 -7.65
N CYS A 33 -3.25 5.00 -8.17
CA CYS A 33 -2.01 4.67 -8.86
C CYS A 33 -1.78 5.62 -10.05
N PRO A 34 -0.67 6.38 -10.09
CA PRO A 34 -0.36 7.27 -11.20
C PRO A 34 -0.01 6.47 -12.45
N ASN A 35 -0.19 7.06 -13.64
CA ASN A 35 0.30 6.45 -14.87
C ASN A 35 1.82 6.23 -14.80
N GLN A 36 2.27 5.02 -15.10
CA GLN A 36 3.69 4.63 -15.10
C GLN A 36 4.54 5.45 -16.07
N TYR A 37 3.96 5.85 -17.20
CA TYR A 37 4.64 6.61 -18.25
C TYR A 37 3.89 7.91 -18.52
N ILE A 38 4.64 8.99 -18.67
CA ILE A 38 4.14 10.29 -19.12
C ILE A 38 4.71 10.62 -20.50
N THR A 39 3.88 11.21 -21.36
CA THR A 39 4.32 11.69 -22.66
C THR A 39 5.09 12.99 -22.49
N ASN A 40 6.29 13.04 -23.06
CA ASN A 40 7.15 14.22 -22.99
C ASN A 40 6.62 15.34 -23.91
N SER A 41 7.17 16.55 -23.75
CA SER A 41 6.77 17.74 -24.53
C SER A 41 6.86 17.55 -26.05
N ASP A 42 7.70 16.62 -26.52
CA ASP A 42 7.88 16.30 -27.93
C ASP A 42 6.74 15.45 -28.52
N LYS A 43 5.80 15.00 -27.68
CA LYS A 43 4.67 14.09 -28.01
C LYS A 43 5.08 12.76 -28.65
N LYS A 44 6.36 12.43 -28.62
CA LYS A 44 6.95 11.27 -29.32
C LYS A 44 7.69 10.35 -28.36
N SER A 45 8.26 10.89 -27.29
CA SER A 45 8.95 10.11 -26.27
C SER A 45 8.10 9.99 -25.01
N GLN A 46 8.27 8.87 -24.31
CA GLN A 46 7.70 8.62 -23.00
C GLN A 46 8.82 8.58 -21.97
N SER A 47 8.56 9.11 -20.77
CA SER A 47 9.45 8.98 -19.62
C SER A 47 8.70 8.32 -18.47
N ILE A 48 9.45 7.70 -17.55
CA ILE A 48 8.87 7.18 -16.30
C ILE A 48 8.34 8.34 -15.47
N ASN A 49 7.11 8.20 -15.00
CA ASN A 49 6.53 9.13 -14.06
C ASN A 49 7.18 8.95 -12.69
N LEU A 50 7.82 10.00 -12.17
CA LEU A 50 8.43 9.96 -10.83
C LEU A 50 7.38 9.78 -9.72
N GLU A 51 6.16 10.27 -9.92
CA GLU A 51 5.04 10.04 -9.01
C GLU A 51 4.70 8.55 -8.90
N TYR A 52 4.75 7.82 -10.03
CA TYR A 52 4.55 6.37 -10.04
C TYR A 52 5.65 5.64 -9.26
N VAL A 53 6.90 6.07 -9.40
CA VAL A 53 8.03 5.49 -8.64
C VAL A 53 7.87 5.73 -7.14
N THR A 54 7.45 6.92 -6.75
CA THR A 54 7.19 7.26 -5.34
C THR A 54 6.01 6.45 -4.80
N TRP A 55 4.91 6.36 -5.55
CA TRP A 55 3.74 5.57 -5.20
C TRP A 55 4.09 4.09 -4.99
N MET A 56 4.86 3.49 -5.92
CA MET A 56 5.31 2.10 -5.81
C MET A 56 6.17 1.84 -4.57
N LYS A 57 7.04 2.78 -4.20
CA LYS A 57 7.85 2.65 -2.98
C LYS A 57 6.98 2.67 -1.72
N GLN A 58 5.99 3.56 -1.69
CA GLN A 58 5.04 3.66 -0.58
C GLN A 58 4.17 2.40 -0.46
N ASP A 59 3.66 1.89 -1.59
CA ASP A 59 2.91 0.63 -1.65
C ASP A 59 3.73 -0.55 -1.09
N GLN A 60 4.99 -0.70 -1.52
CA GLN A 60 5.83 -1.80 -1.05
C GLN A 60 6.22 -1.67 0.43
N LEU A 61 6.35 -0.43 0.94
CA LEU A 61 6.55 -0.19 2.36
C LEU A 61 5.30 -0.55 3.17
N LEU A 62 4.11 -0.22 2.66
CA LEU A 62 2.85 -0.63 3.26
C LEU A 62 2.72 -2.15 3.30
N LEU A 63 2.94 -2.81 2.16
CA LEU A 63 2.88 -4.26 2.03
C LEU A 63 3.86 -4.96 2.98
N SER A 64 5.11 -4.49 3.06
CA SER A 64 6.10 -5.06 4.00
C SER A 64 5.72 -4.82 5.46
N SER A 65 5.14 -3.67 5.80
CA SER A 65 4.64 -3.36 7.15
C SER A 65 3.47 -4.26 7.54
N ILE A 66 2.53 -4.50 6.61
CA ILE A 66 1.41 -5.44 6.76
C ILE A 66 1.93 -6.86 6.94
N ILE A 67 2.83 -7.33 6.08
CA ILE A 67 3.40 -8.69 6.18
C ILE A 67 4.16 -8.86 7.50
N SER A 68 4.95 -7.87 7.93
CA SER A 68 5.74 -7.94 9.17
C SER A 68 4.87 -7.99 10.43
N SER A 69 3.80 -7.21 10.47
CA SER A 69 2.85 -7.15 11.61
C SER A 69 1.91 -8.36 11.65
N LEU A 70 1.73 -9.05 10.51
CA LEU A 70 0.85 -10.20 10.36
C LEU A 70 1.61 -11.55 10.29
N SER A 71 2.94 -11.53 10.47
CA SER A 71 3.82 -12.69 10.22
C SER A 71 3.55 -13.92 11.10
N GLU A 72 2.86 -13.79 12.24
CA GLU A 72 2.36 -14.94 13.02
C GLU A 72 0.92 -15.37 12.68
N MET A 73 0.09 -14.51 12.08
CA MET A 73 -1.36 -14.74 11.94
C MET A 73 -1.83 -15.04 10.50
N ILE A 74 -1.12 -14.56 9.46
CA ILE A 74 -1.61 -14.58 8.05
C ILE A 74 -0.61 -15.24 7.08
N LEU A 75 0.50 -15.81 7.56
CA LEU A 75 1.50 -16.48 6.69
C LEU A 75 0.88 -17.58 5.81
N ALA A 76 -0.27 -18.15 6.22
CA ALA A 76 -1.02 -19.15 5.44
C ALA A 76 -2.01 -18.56 4.40
N GLN A 77 -2.42 -17.29 4.51
CA GLN A 77 -3.40 -16.67 3.60
C GLN A 77 -2.77 -15.74 2.54
N VAL A 78 -1.56 -15.20 2.77
CA VAL A 78 -0.85 -14.34 1.79
C VAL A 78 -0.03 -15.14 0.76
N LEU A 79 0.04 -16.47 0.87
CA LEU A 79 0.72 -17.34 -0.10
C LEU A 79 -0.02 -17.31 -1.46
N GLY A 80 0.28 -16.31 -2.28
CA GLY A 80 -0.24 -16.18 -3.65
C GLY A 80 -0.49 -14.76 -4.14
N LEU A 81 -0.53 -13.76 -3.24
CA LEU A 81 -0.85 -12.37 -3.60
C LEU A 81 0.42 -11.61 -3.98
N LYS A 82 0.40 -10.94 -5.13
CA LYS A 82 1.54 -10.18 -5.65
C LYS A 82 1.45 -8.70 -5.33
N THR A 83 0.26 -8.21 -4.96
CA THR A 83 0.02 -6.80 -4.64
C THR A 83 -0.92 -6.65 -3.45
N SER A 84 -0.93 -5.47 -2.83
CA SER A 84 -1.85 -5.09 -1.75
C SER A 84 -3.32 -5.00 -2.20
N TYR A 85 -3.56 -4.97 -3.52
CA TYR A 85 -4.88 -4.85 -4.16
C TYR A 85 -5.52 -6.21 -4.52
N GLU A 86 -4.79 -7.32 -4.41
CA GLU A 86 -5.31 -8.68 -4.67
C GLU A 86 -5.78 -9.34 -3.37
#